data_AF-A0A932ZF63-F1
#
_entry.id   AF-A0A932ZF63-F1
#
_cell.length_a   1.000
_cell.length_b   1.000
_cell.length_c   1.000
_cell.angle_alpha   90.00
_cell.angle_beta   90.00
_cell.angle_gamma   90.00
#
_symmetry.space_group_name_H-M   'P 1'
#
loop_
_entity.id
_entity.type
_entity.pdbx_description
1 polymer ?
#
loop_
_entity_poly.entity_id
_entity_poly.type
_entity_poly.pdbx_seq_one_letter_code
_entity_poly.pdbx_strand_id
1 'polypeptide(L)'
;MIREARASVETLAWAHHAPVIALLLVTGAAPALAESGRGEFEPERGTLLMPRDCRFEPDKARCAADNRAIEFCRNEKDAAAVHGCLRANQSPLACTEKKSSSARQRCERINRIYQPCKGKRGTELAACVDQRRVEEKRKKK
;
A
#
# COMPACT_ATOMS: atom_id res chain seq x y z
N MET A 1 42.53 -22.58 -33.83
CA MET A 1 43.14 -23.46 -32.82
C MET A 1 42.05 -23.83 -31.83
N ILE A 2 41.83 -25.13 -31.69
CA ILE A 2 40.74 -25.80 -30.97
C ILE A 2 41.27 -26.28 -29.62
N ARG A 3 40.48 -26.14 -28.54
CA ARG A 3 40.47 -26.93 -27.28
C ARG A 3 39.52 -26.22 -26.29
N GLU A 4 38.25 -26.60 -26.18
CA GLU A 4 37.69 -27.67 -25.31
C GLU A 4 38.13 -27.63 -23.84
N ALA A 5 37.18 -27.37 -22.95
CA ALA A 5 37.06 -28.04 -21.66
C ALA A 5 35.59 -28.04 -21.20
N ARG A 6 34.98 -29.23 -21.25
CA ARG A 6 33.72 -29.64 -20.62
C ARG A 6 34.00 -30.13 -19.19
N ALA A 7 33.07 -29.92 -18.26
CA ALA A 7 32.74 -30.83 -17.15
C ALA A 7 31.37 -30.39 -16.58
N SER A 8 30.30 -31.18 -16.77
CA SER A 8 29.80 -32.26 -15.88
C SER A 8 29.14 -31.70 -14.62
N VAL A 9 27.81 -31.52 -14.59
CA VAL A 9 26.75 -32.52 -14.29
C VAL A 9 26.89 -33.13 -12.89
N GLU A 10 26.04 -32.68 -11.96
CA GLU A 10 25.54 -33.53 -10.88
C GLU A 10 24.01 -33.35 -10.73
N THR A 11 23.33 -34.41 -11.12
CA THR A 11 21.92 -34.73 -10.91
C THR A 11 21.71 -35.24 -9.49
N LEU A 12 20.78 -34.66 -8.75
CA LEU A 12 20.21 -35.26 -7.53
C LEU A 12 18.73 -35.55 -7.77
N ALA A 13 18.46 -36.82 -8.10
CA ALA A 13 17.17 -37.47 -7.96
C ALA A 13 17.03 -38.03 -6.52
N TRP A 14 16.01 -38.87 -6.29
CA TRP A 14 15.65 -39.57 -5.04
C TRP A 14 14.82 -38.70 -4.07
N ALA A 15 13.65 -39.10 -3.56
CA ALA A 15 12.91 -40.34 -3.63
C ALA A 15 11.42 -40.11 -3.30
N HIS A 16 10.57 -40.99 -3.85
CA HIS A 16 9.18 -41.24 -3.48
C HIS A 16 9.01 -41.56 -2.00
N HIS A 17 7.90 -41.14 -1.36
CA HIS A 17 7.07 -41.82 -0.31
C HIS A 17 5.72 -41.04 -0.31
N ALA A 18 4.66 -41.50 -0.98
CA ALA A 18 3.56 -42.34 -0.46
C ALA A 18 2.58 -41.62 0.50
N PRO A 19 1.27 -41.95 0.47
CA PRO A 19 0.15 -41.03 0.67
C PRO A 19 -0.52 -41.18 2.06
N VAL A 20 -1.72 -40.61 2.20
CA VAL A 20 -2.71 -40.75 3.30
C VAL A 20 -2.66 -39.60 4.33
N ILE A 21 -3.51 -38.60 4.12
CA ILE A 21 -4.11 -37.85 5.24
C ILE A 21 -5.61 -37.73 5.01
N ALA A 22 -6.31 -38.62 5.72
CA ALA A 22 -7.57 -38.44 6.44
C ALA A 22 -8.61 -37.46 5.86
N LEU A 23 -9.71 -38.05 5.40
CA LEU A 23 -11.06 -37.48 5.47
C LEU A 23 -11.30 -36.92 6.88
N LEU A 24 -11.31 -35.59 7.02
CA LEU A 24 -11.77 -34.92 8.24
C LEU A 24 -13.24 -34.56 8.05
N LEU A 25 -14.03 -35.15 8.94
CA LEU A 25 -15.47 -35.03 9.10
C LEU A 25 -15.94 -33.58 9.07
N VAL A 26 -17.02 -33.40 8.31
CA VAL A 26 -17.96 -32.29 8.38
C VAL A 26 -18.54 -32.23 9.80
N THR A 27 -18.07 -31.27 10.60
CA THR A 27 -18.78 -30.81 11.79
C THR A 27 -19.08 -29.32 11.61
N GLY A 28 -20.37 -29.03 11.57
CA GLY A 28 -20.91 -27.69 11.40
C GLY A 28 -20.47 -26.79 12.56
N ALA A 29 -19.89 -25.66 12.18
CA ALA A 29 -19.87 -24.47 13.01
C ALA A 29 -20.50 -23.37 12.16
N ALA A 30 -21.76 -23.03 12.45
CA ALA A 30 -22.33 -21.78 11.97
C ALA A 30 -21.49 -20.66 12.57
N PRO A 31 -20.79 -19.82 11.76
CA PRO A 31 -20.21 -18.62 12.32
C PRO A 31 -21.37 -17.72 12.73
N ALA A 32 -21.52 -17.54 14.04
CA ALA A 32 -22.27 -16.43 14.59
C ALA A 32 -21.82 -15.17 13.84
N LEU A 33 -22.78 -14.48 13.24
CA LEU A 33 -22.62 -13.16 12.68
C LEU A 33 -21.97 -12.29 13.75
N ALA A 34 -20.66 -12.09 13.62
CA ALA A 34 -19.98 -11.02 14.30
C ALA A 34 -20.61 -9.74 13.76
N GLU A 35 -21.50 -9.19 14.57
CA GLU A 35 -22.02 -7.84 14.49
C GLU A 35 -20.80 -6.91 14.58
N SER A 36 -20.14 -6.74 13.44
CA SER A 36 -19.10 -5.75 13.25
C SER A 36 -19.80 -4.43 13.40
N GLY A 37 -19.54 -3.80 14.55
CA GLY A 37 -20.11 -2.52 14.90
C GLY A 37 -20.08 -1.59 13.70
N ARG A 38 -21.24 -0.96 13.44
CA ARG A 38 -21.35 0.27 12.68
C ARG A 38 -20.57 1.36 13.44
N GLY A 39 -19.25 1.22 13.50
CA GLY A 39 -18.37 2.36 13.55
C GLY A 39 -18.58 3.04 12.21
N GLU A 40 -19.27 4.17 12.24
CA GLU A 40 -19.36 5.10 11.13
C GLU A 40 -17.96 5.21 10.53
N PHE A 41 -17.75 4.57 9.38
CA PHE A 41 -16.45 4.51 8.74
C PHE A 41 -16.24 5.90 8.16
N GLU A 42 -15.74 6.82 9.00
CA GLU A 42 -15.34 8.16 8.59
C GLU A 42 -14.30 7.93 7.49
N PRO A 43 -14.63 8.23 6.23
CA PRO A 43 -13.74 7.95 5.12
C PRO A 43 -12.43 8.69 5.40
N GLU A 44 -11.31 7.97 5.56
CA GLU A 44 -9.99 8.63 5.63
C GLU A 44 -9.90 9.60 4.43
N ARG A 45 -9.38 10.82 4.67
CA ARG A 45 -9.13 11.81 3.60
C ARG A 45 -8.51 11.10 2.39
N GLY A 46 -9.16 11.18 1.23
CA GLY A 46 -8.71 10.50 0.00
C GLY A 46 -9.31 9.11 -0.24
N THR A 47 -10.47 8.81 0.33
CA THR A 47 -11.32 7.69 -0.12
C THR A 47 -12.45 8.15 -1.05
N LEU A 48 -12.81 9.43 -0.99
CA LEU A 48 -13.74 10.06 -1.94
C LEU A 48 -13.00 10.32 -3.26
N LEU A 49 -13.32 9.52 -4.27
CA LEU A 49 -12.90 9.70 -5.66
C LEU A 49 -13.63 10.86 -6.38
N MET A 50 -14.29 11.74 -5.63
CA MET A 50 -15.02 12.87 -6.18
C MET A 50 -14.26 14.18 -5.90
N PRO A 51 -13.97 14.98 -6.94
CA PRO A 51 -13.43 16.32 -6.76
C PRO A 51 -14.30 17.15 -5.79
N ARG A 52 -13.66 17.91 -4.90
CA ARG A 52 -14.32 18.81 -3.95
C ARG A 52 -14.50 20.20 -4.56
N ASP A 53 -15.57 20.91 -4.20
CA ASP A 53 -15.70 22.34 -4.53
C ASP A 53 -14.73 23.16 -3.68
N CYS A 54 -13.64 23.63 -4.29
CA CYS A 54 -12.61 24.40 -3.61
C CYS A 54 -13.02 25.85 -3.26
N ARG A 55 -14.22 26.30 -3.66
CA ARG A 55 -14.67 27.67 -3.38
C ARG A 55 -14.82 27.96 -1.88
N PHE A 56 -15.19 26.96 -1.10
CA PHE A 56 -15.45 27.07 0.34
C PHE A 56 -14.31 26.56 1.22
N GLU A 57 -13.26 26.00 0.62
CA GLU A 57 -12.13 25.51 1.39
C GLU A 57 -11.22 26.67 1.83
N PRO A 58 -10.75 26.66 3.10
CA PRO A 58 -9.84 27.69 3.60
C PRO A 58 -8.50 27.67 2.85
N ASP A 59 -8.04 26.49 2.44
CA ASP A 59 -6.83 26.30 1.64
C ASP A 59 -7.18 25.84 0.22
N LYS A 60 -7.40 26.83 -0.65
CA LYS A 60 -7.77 26.61 -2.06
C LYS A 60 -6.66 25.92 -2.86
N ALA A 61 -5.40 26.23 -2.56
CA ALA A 61 -4.25 25.66 -3.27
C ALA A 61 -4.12 24.16 -2.97
N ARG A 62 -4.30 23.79 -1.69
CA ARG A 62 -4.34 22.40 -1.25
C ARG A 62 -5.53 21.65 -1.84
N CYS A 63 -6.72 22.23 -1.80
CA CYS A 63 -7.89 21.60 -2.42
C CYS A 63 -7.68 21.36 -3.92
N ALA A 64 -7.15 22.33 -4.66
CA ALA A 64 -6.85 22.17 -6.08
C ALA A 64 -5.79 21.07 -6.34
N ALA A 65 -4.79 20.95 -5.47
CA ALA A 65 -3.81 19.86 -5.56
C ALA A 65 -4.44 18.49 -5.30
N ASP A 66 -5.33 18.39 -4.32
CA ASP A 66 -6.02 17.13 -3.99
C ASP A 66 -7.00 16.72 -5.10
N ASN A 67 -7.73 17.67 -5.71
CA ASN A 67 -8.58 17.41 -6.88
C ASN A 67 -7.79 16.90 -8.08
N ARG A 68 -6.59 17.45 -8.34
CA ARG A 68 -5.69 16.93 -9.39
C ARG A 68 -5.23 15.50 -9.09
N ALA A 69 -4.98 15.17 -7.82
CA ALA A 69 -4.62 13.82 -7.43
C ALA A 69 -5.78 12.83 -7.64
N ILE A 70 -7.02 13.24 -7.36
CA ILE A 70 -8.23 12.44 -7.63
C ILE A 70 -8.34 12.12 -9.12
N GLU A 71 -8.26 13.13 -9.98
CA GLU A 71 -8.30 12.93 -11.44
C GLU A 71 -7.16 12.04 -11.94
N PHE A 72 -5.96 12.18 -11.36
CA PHE A 72 -4.81 11.36 -11.72
C PHE A 72 -4.97 9.87 -11.33
N CYS A 73 -5.55 9.61 -10.15
CA CYS A 73 -5.62 8.29 -9.54
C CYS A 73 -6.92 7.52 -9.84
N ARG A 74 -7.96 8.16 -10.40
CA ARG A 74 -9.27 7.51 -10.62
C ARG A 74 -9.25 6.30 -11.57
N ASN A 75 -8.20 6.18 -12.38
CA ASN A 75 -8.06 5.09 -13.37
C ASN A 75 -7.29 3.87 -12.82
N GLU A 76 -6.96 3.85 -11.53
CA GLU A 76 -6.35 2.67 -10.88
C GLU A 76 -7.36 1.51 -10.82
N LYS A 77 -6.85 0.28 -10.93
CA LYS A 77 -7.67 -0.92 -11.16
C LYS A 77 -8.48 -1.37 -9.94
N ASP A 78 -8.01 -1.06 -8.73
CA ASP A 78 -8.61 -1.50 -7.48
C ASP A 78 -8.51 -0.42 -6.40
N ALA A 79 -9.34 -0.54 -5.37
CA ALA A 79 -9.42 0.46 -4.30
C ALA A 79 -8.09 0.64 -3.54
N ALA A 80 -7.31 -0.42 -3.34
CA ALA A 80 -6.03 -0.32 -2.65
C ALA A 80 -5.00 0.44 -3.50
N ALA A 81 -4.97 0.20 -4.81
CA ALA A 81 -4.17 0.95 -5.77
C ALA A 81 -4.59 2.43 -5.81
N VAL A 82 -5.90 2.72 -5.83
CA VAL A 82 -6.43 4.09 -5.70
C VAL A 82 -5.93 4.76 -4.43
N HIS A 83 -6.07 4.13 -3.26
CA HIS A 83 -5.63 4.72 -1.99
C HIS A 83 -4.12 4.95 -1.94
N GLY A 84 -3.34 3.99 -2.44
CA GLY A 84 -1.89 4.13 -2.56
C GLY A 84 -1.51 5.33 -3.44
N CYS A 85 -2.15 5.44 -4.60
CA CYS A 85 -1.95 6.55 -5.53
C CYS A 85 -2.32 7.89 -4.91
N LEU A 86 -3.49 8.00 -4.27
CA LEU A 86 -3.94 9.23 -3.64
C LEU A 86 -3.00 9.67 -2.53
N ARG A 87 -2.54 8.75 -1.69
CA ARG A 87 -1.59 9.06 -0.61
C ARG A 87 -0.26 9.63 -1.10
N ALA A 88 0.19 9.23 -2.29
CA ALA A 88 1.40 9.75 -2.92
C ALA A 88 1.21 11.08 -3.65
N ASN A 89 0.02 11.30 -4.23
CA ASN A 89 -0.21 12.43 -5.14
C ASN A 89 -0.95 13.61 -4.49
N GLN A 90 -1.68 13.36 -3.39
CA GLN A 90 -2.32 14.41 -2.59
C GLN A 90 -1.30 15.26 -1.82
N SER A 91 -1.79 16.39 -1.34
CA SER A 91 -1.03 17.31 -0.51
C SER A 91 -0.55 16.65 0.79
N PRO A 92 0.61 17.05 1.34
CA PRO A 92 1.13 16.49 2.58
C PRO A 92 0.09 16.52 3.72
N LEU A 93 0.04 15.45 4.51
CA LEU A 93 -0.82 15.40 5.69
C LEU A 93 -0.40 16.48 6.70
N ALA A 94 -1.37 17.17 7.29
CA ALA A 94 -1.13 18.15 8.35
C ALA A 94 -0.79 17.44 9.67
N CYS A 95 0.48 17.13 9.88
CA CYS A 95 0.91 16.34 11.04
C CYS A 95 0.95 17.13 12.35
N THR A 96 0.96 18.46 12.28
CA THR A 96 0.95 19.36 13.44
C THR A 96 -0.35 19.31 14.23
N GLU A 97 -1.45 18.92 13.59
CA GLU A 97 -2.78 18.79 14.21
C GLU A 97 -2.93 17.51 15.07
N LYS A 98 -1.91 16.62 15.08
CA LYS A 98 -1.97 15.36 15.83
C LYS A 98 -1.64 15.59 17.30
N LYS A 99 -2.56 15.16 18.19
CA LYS A 99 -2.48 15.35 19.65
C LYS A 99 -1.30 14.64 20.32
N SER A 100 -0.90 13.46 19.82
CA SER A 100 0.20 12.70 20.41
C SER A 100 1.47 12.76 19.56
N SER A 101 2.62 12.74 20.23
CA SER A 101 3.94 12.69 19.59
C SER A 101 4.08 11.46 18.68
N SER A 102 3.54 10.31 19.10
CA SER A 102 3.55 9.07 18.31
C SER A 102 2.71 9.19 17.03
N ALA A 103 1.52 9.79 17.10
CA ALA A 103 0.67 10.01 15.94
C ALA A 103 1.30 11.03 14.98
N ARG A 104 1.89 12.10 15.50
CA ARG A 104 2.63 13.08 14.70
C ARG A 104 3.82 12.44 13.98
N GLN A 105 4.66 11.67 14.69
CA GLN A 105 5.78 10.94 14.09
C GLN A 105 5.33 9.94 13.02
N ARG A 106 4.20 9.25 13.22
CA ARG A 106 3.63 8.34 12.23
C ARG A 106 3.18 9.10 10.98
N CYS A 107 2.49 10.22 11.15
CA CYS A 107 2.07 11.09 10.05
C CYS A 107 3.27 11.62 9.26
N GLU A 108 4.29 12.14 9.95
CA GLU A 108 5.49 12.67 9.29
C GLU A 108 6.24 11.58 8.51
N ARG A 109 6.29 10.36 9.06
CA ARG A 109 6.87 9.21 8.34
C ARG A 109 6.09 8.90 7.07
N ILE A 110 4.75 8.92 7.13
CA ILE A 110 3.91 8.70 5.94
C ILE A 110 4.26 9.75 4.87
N ASN A 111 4.32 11.04 5.23
CA ASN A 111 4.71 12.09 4.31
C ASN A 111 6.12 11.83 3.71
N ARG A 112 7.12 11.45 4.53
CA ARG A 112 8.48 11.16 4.04
C ARG A 112 8.59 9.98 3.08
N ILE A 113 7.69 9.00 3.20
CA ILE A 113 7.66 7.82 2.33
C ILE A 113 6.93 8.13 1.02
N TYR A 114 5.76 8.76 1.10
CA TYR A 114 4.85 8.88 -0.05
C TYR A 114 5.06 10.16 -0.87
N GLN A 115 5.35 11.30 -0.24
CA GLN A 115 5.47 12.58 -0.95
C GLN A 115 6.61 12.60 -2.01
N PRO A 116 7.76 11.93 -1.80
CA PRO A 116 8.78 11.82 -2.84
C PRO A 116 8.33 11.01 -4.06
N CYS A 117 7.27 10.20 -3.95
CA CYS A 117 6.76 9.36 -5.02
C CYS A 117 5.62 10.02 -5.83
N LYS A 118 5.44 11.33 -5.68
CA LYS A 118 4.44 12.11 -6.42
C LYS A 118 4.66 12.01 -7.92
N GLY A 119 3.57 11.92 -8.68
CA GLY A 119 3.54 11.73 -10.12
C GLY A 119 3.63 10.27 -10.58
N LYS A 120 3.81 9.32 -9.66
CA LYS A 120 3.88 7.88 -9.97
C LYS A 120 2.55 7.19 -9.68
N ARG A 121 2.33 6.05 -10.36
CA ARG A 121 1.13 5.20 -10.26
C ARG A 121 1.47 3.73 -10.48
N GLY A 122 0.55 2.82 -10.14
CA GLY A 122 0.73 1.38 -10.29
C GLY A 122 2.06 0.84 -9.73
N THR A 123 2.77 0.06 -10.56
CA THR A 123 4.03 -0.61 -10.18
C THR A 123 5.18 0.36 -9.92
N GLU A 124 5.24 1.49 -10.63
CA GLU A 124 6.28 2.51 -10.40
C GLU A 124 6.14 3.17 -9.04
N LEU A 125 4.89 3.41 -8.61
CA LEU A 125 4.61 3.92 -7.28
C LEU A 125 4.99 2.90 -6.21
N ALA A 126 4.60 1.63 -6.40
CA ALA A 126 4.94 0.56 -5.46
C ALA A 126 6.46 0.45 -5.28
N ALA A 127 7.22 0.41 -6.38
CA ALA A 127 8.67 0.36 -6.35
C ALA A 127 9.29 1.57 -5.62
N CYS A 128 8.77 2.77 -5.88
CA CYS A 128 9.21 3.98 -5.18
C CYS A 128 8.94 3.90 -3.67
N VAL A 129 7.73 3.55 -3.27
CA VAL A 129 7.33 3.46 -1.86
C VAL A 129 8.17 2.41 -1.13
N ASP A 130 8.43 1.26 -1.75
CA ASP A 130 9.23 0.19 -1.16
C ASP A 130 10.69 0.61 -0.99
N GLN A 131 11.28 1.27 -1.98
CA GLN A 131 12.61 1.86 -1.85
C GLN A 131 12.67 2.82 -0.65
N ARG A 132 11.70 3.74 -0.53
CA ARG A 132 11.64 4.71 0.56
C ARG A 132 11.46 4.06 1.93
N ARG A 133 10.67 2.97 2.02
CA ARG A 133 10.52 2.19 3.26
C ARG A 133 11.83 1.54 3.68
N VAL A 134 12.61 1.01 2.73
CA VAL A 134 13.93 0.42 3.02
C VAL A 134 14.90 1.49 3.52
N GLU A 135 14.94 2.65 2.88
CA GLU A 135 15.78 3.79 3.30
C GLU A 135 15.42 4.27 4.72
N GLU A 136 14.14 4.44 5.04
CA GLU A 136 13.71 4.85 6.39
C GLU A 136 14.01 3.78 7.46
N LYS A 137 14.04 2.49 7.10
CA LYS A 137 14.47 1.42 8.00
C LYS A 137 15.97 1.47 8.27
N ARG A 138 16.79 1.76 7.24
CA ARG A 138 18.25 1.86 7.36
C ARG A 138 18.69 3.01 8.29
N LYS A 139 18.00 4.15 8.25
CA LYS A 139 18.28 5.32 9.13
C LYS A 139 18.05 5.08 10.63
N LYS A 140 17.45 3.96 11.01
CA LYS A 140 17.14 3.62 12.41
C LYS A 140 18.10 2.61 13.03
N LYS A 141 19.00 2.06 12.21
CA LYS A 141 20.13 1.28 12.68
C LYS A 141 21.29 2.22 12.93
#